data_AF-A0A7C6J391-F1
#
_entry.id   AF-A0A7C6J391-F1
#
_cell.length_a   1.000
_cell.length_b   1.000
_cell.length_c   1.000
_cell.angle_alpha   90.00
_cell.angle_beta   90.00
_cell.angle_gamma   90.00
#
_symmetry.space_group_name_H-M   'P 1'
#
loop_
_entity.id
_entity.type
_entity.pdbx_description
1 polymer ?
#
loop_
_entity_poly.entity_id
_entity_poly.type
_entity_poly.pdbx_seq_one_letter_code
_entity_poly.pdbx_strand_id
1 'polypeptide(L)'
;MWRICGTVGEDPGISCGTRNRLTTDERRIFLFPFFYYDPTFILLIPALLLALYAQAKVNSTFQRYLRVQASSGVSGAQAARLLLDRNNLHHVPVEITRHHLGDHYDPRKKVLRLSPEVYHGRSLAALGVAAHETGHALQHAHAYIPLNIRNVIFPVASFGSTLAFPLFFMGLIFQTGFLMDLGIILFTAAVLFQVITLPVEFNASSRALYMLESAGFLSRGAEIQGTRKVLSAAALTYLAATAMAVMQLLRLLVLRSSRD
;
A
#
# COMPACT_ATOMS: atom_id res chain seq x y z
N MET A 1 -1.87 2.37 1.95
CA MET A 1 -0.82 2.71 2.93
C MET A 1 0.48 2.16 2.37
N TRP A 2 1.45 3.04 2.16
CA TRP A 2 2.73 2.77 1.49
C TRP A 2 3.60 1.77 2.26
N ARG A 3 3.22 0.49 2.28
CA ARG A 3 4.07 -0.56 2.83
C ARG A 3 5.03 -1.02 1.76
N ILE A 4 6.18 -0.35 1.72
CA ILE A 4 7.36 -0.87 1.07
C ILE A 4 7.91 -1.97 2.00
N CYS A 5 7.80 -3.23 1.61
CA CYS A 5 8.42 -4.32 2.38
C CYS A 5 9.95 -4.19 2.21
N GLY A 6 10.63 -3.64 3.22
CA GLY A 6 12.08 -3.60 3.31
C GLY A 6 12.62 -4.94 3.80
N THR A 7 13.44 -5.57 2.99
CA THR A 7 14.25 -6.74 3.34
C THR A 7 15.43 -6.35 4.25
N VAL A 8 15.51 -7.01 5.41
CA VAL A 8 16.69 -7.52 6.15
C VAL A 8 17.99 -6.68 6.20
N GLY A 9 18.48 -6.44 7.42
CA GLY A 9 19.87 -6.07 7.75
C GLY A 9 19.95 -5.23 9.03
N GLU A 10 20.02 -5.86 10.21
CA GLU A 10 21.24 -6.03 11.04
C GLU A 10 21.50 -4.87 12.03
N ASP A 11 21.07 -5.08 13.29
CA ASP A 11 21.55 -4.35 14.47
C ASP A 11 22.78 -5.09 15.06
N PRO A 12 23.91 -4.42 15.32
CA PRO A 12 25.00 -5.00 16.09
C PRO A 12 24.92 -4.59 17.57
N GLY A 13 24.70 -5.59 18.44
CA GLY A 13 25.18 -5.63 19.83
C GLY A 13 24.35 -4.87 20.88
N ILE A 14 24.18 -5.30 22.14
CA ILE A 14 24.82 -6.31 23.00
C ILE A 14 23.80 -6.64 24.11
N SER A 15 23.58 -7.93 24.44
CA SER A 15 23.81 -8.44 25.81
C SER A 15 23.56 -9.95 25.90
N CYS A 16 24.56 -10.63 26.47
CA CYS A 16 24.69 -12.05 26.68
C CYS A 16 24.00 -12.47 28.00
N GLY A 17 23.30 -13.60 28.00
CA GLY A 17 22.66 -14.12 29.21
C GLY A 17 22.04 -15.52 29.07
N THR A 18 22.89 -16.55 29.22
CA THR A 18 22.60 -17.87 29.82
C THR A 18 21.40 -18.72 29.34
N ARG A 19 21.72 -19.61 28.40
CA ARG A 19 21.44 -21.06 28.34
C ARG A 19 20.43 -21.61 29.37
N ASN A 20 19.27 -22.09 28.88
CA ASN A 20 18.64 -23.29 29.43
C ASN A 20 18.10 -24.17 28.29
N ARG A 21 18.54 -25.43 28.33
CA ARG A 21 18.25 -26.51 27.40
C ARG A 21 16.94 -27.17 27.85
N LEU A 22 15.92 -27.19 27.00
CA LEU A 22 14.85 -28.17 27.08
C LEU A 22 14.66 -28.81 25.70
N THR A 23 14.90 -30.10 25.71
CA THR A 23 14.68 -31.10 24.67
C THR A 23 13.21 -31.51 24.67
N THR A 24 12.61 -31.59 23.49
CA THR A 24 11.60 -32.54 22.98
C THR A 24 10.96 -31.85 21.78
N ASP A 25 11.20 -32.34 20.56
CA ASP A 25 10.33 -33.28 19.85
C ASP A 25 8.89 -32.77 19.69
N GLU A 26 8.31 -32.97 18.50
CA GLU A 26 7.05 -32.38 17.97
C GLU A 26 7.21 -31.19 16.98
N ARG A 27 8.17 -31.27 16.04
CA ARG A 27 7.97 -30.59 14.74
C ARG A 27 7.26 -31.53 13.76
N ARG A 28 6.00 -31.87 14.05
CA ARG A 28 5.04 -32.19 12.98
C ARG A 28 4.68 -30.89 12.28
N ILE A 29 5.61 -30.45 11.42
CA ILE A 29 5.30 -29.49 10.37
C ILE A 29 4.29 -30.21 9.49
N PHE A 30 3.01 -29.91 9.67
CA PHE A 30 1.96 -30.20 8.72
C PHE A 30 2.24 -29.35 7.47
N LEU A 31 3.30 -29.72 6.75
CA LEU A 31 3.61 -29.22 5.43
C LEU A 31 2.55 -29.86 4.54
N PHE A 32 1.37 -29.25 4.44
CA PHE A 32 0.40 -29.60 3.42
C PHE A 32 1.10 -29.48 2.06
N PRO A 33 1.48 -30.59 1.39
CA PRO A 33 2.12 -30.51 0.09
C PRO A 33 0.99 -30.55 -0.93
N PHE A 34 0.22 -29.47 -1.02
CA PHE A 34 -0.71 -29.26 -2.14
C PHE A 34 0.00 -28.42 -3.22
N PHE A 35 1.23 -28.81 -3.58
CA PHE A 35 1.80 -28.45 -4.89
C PHE A 35 1.27 -29.44 -5.93
N TYR A 36 -0.05 -29.48 -6.11
CA TYR A 36 -0.57 -29.91 -7.41
C TYR A 36 -0.14 -28.81 -8.39
N TYR A 37 0.57 -29.17 -9.46
CA TYR A 37 0.82 -28.27 -10.58
C TYR A 37 -0.54 -27.91 -11.19
N ASP A 38 -1.18 -26.87 -10.67
CA ASP A 38 -2.39 -26.29 -11.25
C ASP A 38 -1.94 -25.39 -12.41
N PRO A 39 -2.19 -25.78 -13.67
CA PRO A 39 -1.73 -25.01 -14.84
C PRO A 39 -2.26 -23.57 -14.85
N THR A 40 -3.34 -23.28 -14.12
CA THR A 40 -3.92 -21.92 -14.04
C THR A 40 -3.02 -20.93 -13.32
N PHE A 41 -1.99 -21.37 -12.58
CA PHE A 41 -0.97 -20.46 -12.02
C PHE A 41 -0.22 -19.67 -13.08
N ILE A 42 -0.15 -20.16 -14.32
CA ILE A 42 0.47 -19.43 -15.43
C ILE A 42 -0.19 -18.07 -15.67
N LEU A 43 -1.49 -17.95 -15.41
CA LEU A 43 -2.26 -16.70 -15.50
C LEU A 43 -1.75 -15.67 -14.48
N LEU A 44 -1.23 -16.12 -13.34
CA LEU A 44 -0.78 -15.22 -12.27
C LEU A 44 0.61 -14.66 -12.53
N ILE A 45 1.41 -15.31 -13.39
CA ILE A 45 2.82 -14.95 -13.62
C ILE A 45 2.99 -13.48 -14.06
N PRO A 46 2.25 -12.95 -15.06
CA PRO A 46 2.43 -11.56 -15.48
C PRO A 46 2.13 -10.56 -14.37
N ALA A 47 1.07 -10.79 -13.58
CA ALA A 47 0.71 -9.91 -12.47
C ALA A 47 1.71 -10.02 -11.31
N LEU A 48 2.22 -11.22 -11.03
CA LEU A 48 3.26 -11.45 -10.04
C LEU A 48 4.56 -10.72 -10.43
N LEU A 49 5.00 -10.83 -11.67
CA LEU A 49 6.17 -10.12 -12.18
C LEU A 49 5.99 -8.60 -12.08
N LEU A 50 4.80 -8.09 -12.40
CA LEU A 50 4.47 -6.67 -12.23
C LEU A 50 4.53 -6.24 -10.77
N ALA A 51 4.02 -7.05 -9.84
CA ALA A 51 4.07 -6.77 -8.40
C ALA A 51 5.50 -6.73 -7.87
N LEU A 52 6.33 -7.70 -8.25
CA LEU A 52 7.75 -7.75 -7.89
C LEU A 52 8.51 -6.54 -8.47
N TYR A 53 8.27 -6.22 -9.75
CA TYR A 53 8.84 -5.04 -10.38
C TYR A 53 8.40 -3.75 -9.68
N ALA A 54 7.12 -3.60 -9.37
CA ALA A 54 6.58 -2.42 -8.69
C ALA A 54 7.25 -2.23 -7.32
N GLN A 55 7.36 -3.31 -6.54
CA GLN A 55 8.01 -3.27 -5.23
C GLN A 55 9.48 -2.89 -5.33
N ALA A 56 10.22 -3.48 -6.28
CA ALA A 56 11.62 -3.14 -6.53
C ALA A 56 11.79 -1.68 -7.00
N LYS A 57 10.91 -1.21 -7.87
CA LYS A 57 10.92 0.17 -8.39
C LYS A 57 10.65 1.19 -7.30
N VAL A 58 9.69 0.92 -6.42
CA VAL A 58 9.39 1.80 -5.28
C VAL A 58 10.59 1.90 -4.34
N ASN A 59 11.13 0.75 -3.92
CA ASN A 59 12.30 0.69 -3.05
C ASN A 59 13.47 1.49 -3.61
N SER A 60 13.86 1.19 -4.86
CA SER A 60 14.99 1.84 -5.52
C SER A 60 14.77 3.35 -5.73
N THR A 61 13.57 3.74 -6.15
CA THR A 61 13.24 5.17 -6.40
C THR A 61 13.21 5.95 -5.10
N PHE A 62 12.57 5.41 -4.07
CA PHE A 62 12.50 6.05 -2.75
C PHE A 62 13.90 6.24 -2.15
N GLN A 63 14.73 5.19 -2.14
CA GLN A 63 16.09 5.27 -1.61
C GLN A 63 17.01 6.21 -2.41
N ARG A 64 16.79 6.32 -3.73
CA ARG A 64 17.52 7.27 -4.57
C ARG A 64 17.14 8.71 -4.22
N TYR A 65 15.84 9.01 -4.12
CA TYR A 65 15.34 10.37 -3.90
C TYR A 65 15.33 10.80 -2.43
N LEU A 66 15.52 9.87 -1.49
CA LEU A 66 15.85 10.20 -0.10
C LEU A 66 17.22 10.89 0.03
N ARG A 67 18.16 10.61 -0.88
CA ARG A 67 19.51 11.20 -0.87
C ARG A 67 19.59 12.53 -1.63
N VAL A 68 18.53 12.91 -2.34
CA VAL A 68 18.46 14.17 -3.09
C VAL A 68 17.76 15.20 -2.21
N GLN A 69 18.54 16.14 -1.68
CA GLN A 69 18.01 17.22 -0.85
C GLN A 69 17.17 18.19 -1.67
N ALA A 70 16.08 18.66 -1.07
CA ALA A 70 15.27 19.73 -1.64
C ALA A 70 15.94 21.08 -1.40
N SER A 71 16.02 21.90 -2.44
CA SER A 71 16.56 23.27 -2.41
C SER A 71 15.89 24.17 -1.37
N SER A 72 14.61 23.95 -1.08
CA SER A 72 13.86 24.69 -0.06
C SER A 72 14.36 24.47 1.36
N GLY A 73 15.04 23.35 1.64
CA GLY A 73 15.51 23.02 2.98
C GLY A 73 14.38 22.89 4.01
N VAL A 74 13.13 22.65 3.62
CA VAL A 74 12.07 22.35 4.60
C VAL A 74 12.08 20.87 4.94
N SER A 75 11.73 20.50 6.16
CA SER A 75 11.51 19.08 6.48
C SER A 75 10.13 18.61 5.99
N GLY A 76 9.91 17.30 5.86
CA GLY A 76 8.60 16.76 5.52
C GLY A 76 7.52 17.17 6.53
N ALA A 77 7.84 17.23 7.83
CA ALA A 77 6.90 17.72 8.84
C ALA A 77 6.53 19.20 8.65
N GLN A 78 7.52 20.06 8.34
CA GLN A 78 7.28 21.47 8.04
C GLN A 78 6.46 21.65 6.76
N ALA A 79 6.77 20.86 5.73
CA ALA A 79 6.03 20.85 4.48
C ALA A 79 4.56 20.45 4.73
N ALA A 80 4.31 19.33 5.40
CA ALA A 80 2.96 18.88 5.73
C ALA A 80 2.18 19.93 6.54
N ARG A 81 2.78 20.50 7.60
CA ARG A 81 2.14 21.55 8.41
C ARG A 81 1.76 22.76 7.56
N LEU A 82 2.68 23.30 6.76
CA LEU A 82 2.38 24.46 5.92
C LEU A 82 1.31 24.16 4.86
N LEU A 83 1.38 22.97 4.24
CA LEU A 83 0.38 22.57 3.25
C LEU A 83 -1.01 22.38 3.86
N LEU A 84 -1.10 21.80 5.06
CA LEU A 84 -2.35 21.71 5.82
C LEU A 84 -2.88 23.11 6.15
N ASP A 85 -2.02 24.01 6.65
CA ASP A 85 -2.40 25.38 7.00
C ASP A 85 -2.93 26.17 5.80
N ARG A 86 -2.26 26.07 4.64
CA ARG A 86 -2.70 26.71 3.40
C ARG A 86 -4.05 26.21 2.89
N ASN A 87 -4.49 25.04 3.35
CA ASN A 87 -5.78 24.45 3.01
C ASN A 87 -6.79 24.51 4.17
N ASN A 88 -6.59 25.41 5.15
CA ASN A 88 -7.46 25.60 6.31
C ASN A 88 -7.61 24.37 7.23
N LEU A 89 -6.60 23.48 7.24
CA LEU A 89 -6.55 22.26 8.07
C LEU A 89 -5.64 22.44 9.30
N HIS A 90 -5.79 23.56 10.00
CA HIS A 90 -5.03 23.90 11.22
C HIS A 90 -5.19 22.86 12.35
N HIS A 91 -6.35 22.20 12.40
CA HIS A 91 -6.72 21.25 13.44
C HIS A 91 -6.16 19.83 13.24
N VAL A 92 -5.52 19.53 12.09
CA VAL A 92 -4.91 18.22 11.81
C VAL A 92 -3.48 18.23 12.34
N PRO A 93 -3.15 17.54 13.44
CA PRO A 93 -1.77 17.49 13.93
C PRO A 93 -0.88 16.65 13.01
N VAL A 94 0.41 17.00 12.96
CA VAL A 94 1.46 16.25 12.27
C VAL A 94 2.32 15.58 13.33
N GLU A 95 2.24 14.25 13.39
CA GLU A 95 2.91 13.42 14.40
C GLU A 95 3.97 12.52 13.75
N ILE A 96 4.96 12.13 14.55
CA ILE A 96 5.91 11.07 14.17
C ILE A 96 5.32 9.69 14.53
N THR A 97 5.42 8.73 13.61
CA THR A 97 5.11 7.32 13.90
C THR A 97 6.38 6.56 14.29
N ARG A 98 6.24 5.51 15.12
CA ARG A 98 7.35 4.63 15.51
C ARG A 98 7.74 3.64 14.42
N HIS A 99 6.96 3.54 13.35
CA HIS A 99 7.18 2.60 12.27
C HIS A 99 7.89 3.27 11.10
N HIS A 100 9.02 2.68 10.67
CA HIS A 100 9.59 2.97 9.37
C HIS A 100 8.54 2.76 8.29
N LEU A 101 8.44 3.68 7.33
CA LEU A 101 7.52 3.59 6.18
C LEU A 101 6.03 3.47 6.57
N GLY A 102 5.69 3.98 7.75
CA GLY A 102 4.33 4.00 8.29
C GLY A 102 3.56 5.28 7.99
N ASP A 103 3.97 6.05 6.98
CA ASP A 103 3.35 7.33 6.63
C ASP A 103 1.88 7.14 6.24
N HIS A 104 0.98 7.84 6.93
CA HIS A 104 -0.45 7.84 6.62
C HIS A 104 -1.19 9.02 7.24
N TYR A 105 -2.24 9.48 6.55
CA TYR A 105 -3.33 10.22 7.16
C TYR A 105 -4.39 9.28 7.75
N ASP A 106 -4.78 9.51 9.01
CA ASP A 106 -5.86 8.80 9.71
C ASP A 106 -7.13 9.65 9.68
N PRO A 107 -8.17 9.30 8.88
CA PRO A 107 -9.39 10.10 8.80
C PRO A 107 -10.27 10.00 10.05
N ARG A 108 -10.12 8.96 10.87
CA ARG A 108 -10.92 8.78 12.10
C ARG A 108 -10.41 9.69 13.21
N LYS A 109 -9.09 9.71 13.39
CA LYS A 109 -8.43 10.58 14.39
C LYS A 109 -8.13 11.98 13.84
N LYS A 110 -8.24 12.17 12.53
CA LYS A 110 -7.85 13.39 11.79
C LYS A 110 -6.40 13.80 12.08
N VAL A 111 -5.49 12.83 12.04
CA VAL A 111 -4.06 13.01 12.32
C VAL A 111 -3.24 12.60 11.11
N LEU A 112 -2.20 13.37 10.79
CA LEU A 112 -1.20 12.99 9.79
C LEU A 112 0.03 12.44 10.50
N ARG A 113 0.40 11.19 10.22
CA ARG A 113 1.56 10.51 10.82
C ARG A 113 2.64 10.29 9.78
N LEU A 114 3.86 10.72 10.09
CA LEU A 114 5.03 10.55 9.23
C LEU A 114 6.08 9.66 9.90
N SER A 115 6.74 8.82 9.12
CA SER A 115 7.89 8.03 9.56
C SER A 115 9.06 8.96 9.92
N PRO A 116 10.01 8.55 10.79
CA PRO A 116 11.13 9.40 11.17
C PRO A 116 11.93 9.94 9.96
N GLU A 117 12.09 9.11 8.93
CA GLU A 117 12.80 9.45 7.69
C GLU A 117 12.11 10.59 6.93
N VAL A 118 10.78 10.62 6.94
CA VAL A 118 9.97 11.62 6.24
C VAL A 118 9.76 12.84 7.12
N TYR A 119 9.50 12.65 8.41
CA TYR A 119 9.24 13.72 9.38
C TYR A 119 10.45 14.67 9.48
N HIS A 120 11.65 14.12 9.64
CA HIS A 120 12.90 14.88 9.76
C HIS A 120 13.61 15.09 8.41
N GLY A 121 13.28 14.30 7.39
CA GLY A 121 13.92 14.36 6.08
C GLY A 121 13.67 15.67 5.33
N ARG A 122 14.70 16.16 4.64
CA ARG A 122 14.70 17.39 3.83
C ARG A 122 14.88 17.07 2.34
N SER A 123 14.46 15.88 1.92
CA SER A 123 14.70 15.30 0.60
C SER A 123 13.47 15.28 -0.28
N LEU A 124 13.64 15.13 -1.59
CA LEU A 124 12.52 15.06 -2.54
C LEU A 124 11.53 13.94 -2.21
N ALA A 125 12.04 12.79 -1.73
CA ALA A 125 11.18 11.69 -1.27
C ALA A 125 10.38 12.08 -0.02
N ALA A 126 11.02 12.71 0.98
CA ALA A 126 10.34 13.14 2.21
C ALA A 126 9.25 14.19 1.93
N LEU A 127 9.55 15.21 1.12
CA LEU A 127 8.59 16.23 0.72
C LEU A 127 7.43 15.62 -0.07
N GLY A 128 7.73 14.71 -1.01
CA GLY A 128 6.73 14.01 -1.81
C GLY A 128 5.74 13.20 -0.97
N VAL A 129 6.25 12.37 -0.05
CA VAL A 129 5.41 11.54 0.83
C VAL A 129 4.58 12.40 1.78
N ALA A 130 5.19 13.41 2.42
CA ALA A 130 4.47 14.31 3.31
C ALA A 130 3.33 15.06 2.60
N ALA A 131 3.56 15.52 1.37
CA ALA A 131 2.54 16.17 0.55
C ALA A 131 1.47 15.18 0.05
N HIS A 132 1.81 13.92 -0.22
CA HIS A 132 0.84 12.87 -0.58
C HIS A 132 -0.13 12.60 0.56
N GLU A 133 0.37 12.45 1.79
CA GLU A 133 -0.49 12.28 2.97
C GLU A 133 -1.33 13.52 3.27
N THR A 134 -0.79 14.71 3.02
CA THR A 134 -1.57 15.95 3.08
C THR A 134 -2.68 15.95 2.01
N GLY A 135 -2.42 15.37 0.84
CA GLY A 135 -3.41 15.16 -0.22
C GLY A 135 -4.59 14.30 0.25
N HIS A 136 -4.36 13.25 1.04
CA HIS A 136 -5.43 12.46 1.66
C HIS A 136 -6.22 13.25 2.71
N ALA A 137 -5.55 14.06 3.53
CA ALA A 137 -6.22 14.96 4.47
C ALA A 137 -7.15 15.95 3.73
N LEU A 138 -6.69 16.48 2.59
CA LEU A 138 -7.46 17.40 1.77
C LEU A 138 -8.65 16.72 1.08
N GLN A 139 -8.46 15.51 0.54
CA GLN A 139 -9.55 14.69 0.01
C GLN A 139 -10.63 14.43 1.06
N HIS A 140 -10.22 14.14 2.30
CA HIS A 140 -11.15 13.92 3.41
C HIS A 140 -11.92 15.20 3.76
N ALA A 141 -11.22 16.34 3.85
CA ALA A 141 -11.83 17.63 4.17
C ALA A 141 -12.86 18.09 3.11
N HIS A 142 -12.63 17.79 1.84
CA HIS A 142 -13.55 18.11 0.74
C HIS A 142 -14.58 17.02 0.43
N ALA A 143 -14.71 16.00 1.29
CA ALA A 143 -15.63 14.88 1.08
C ALA A 143 -15.48 14.25 -0.33
N TYR A 144 -14.24 14.06 -0.77
CA TYR A 144 -13.95 13.51 -2.10
C TYR A 144 -14.65 12.16 -2.29
N ILE A 145 -15.60 12.10 -3.22
CA ILE A 145 -16.54 10.98 -3.36
C ILE A 145 -15.83 9.61 -3.42
N PRO A 146 -14.79 9.41 -4.24
CA PRO A 146 -14.08 8.11 -4.28
C PRO A 146 -13.46 7.71 -2.94
N LEU A 147 -12.98 8.67 -2.14
CA LEU A 147 -12.45 8.39 -0.80
C LEU A 147 -13.57 7.96 0.15
N ASN A 148 -14.74 8.59 0.09
CA ASN A 148 -15.89 8.22 0.91
C ASN A 148 -16.39 6.81 0.55
N ILE A 149 -16.50 6.50 -0.74
CA ILE A 149 -16.88 5.17 -1.22
C ILE A 149 -15.90 4.11 -0.70
N ARG A 150 -14.58 4.36 -0.83
CA ARG A 150 -13.54 3.49 -0.28
C ARG A 150 -13.76 3.25 1.22
N ASN A 151 -13.97 4.30 2.01
CA ASN A 151 -14.08 4.17 3.46
C ASN A 151 -15.30 3.34 3.89
N VAL A 152 -16.43 3.45 3.16
CA VAL A 152 -17.66 2.70 3.44
C VAL A 152 -17.52 1.23 3.04
N ILE A 153 -16.93 0.95 1.88
CA ILE A 153 -16.85 -0.42 1.33
C ILE A 153 -15.72 -1.24 1.98
N PHE A 154 -14.67 -0.58 2.49
CA PHE A 154 -13.47 -1.25 3.02
C PHE A 154 -13.75 -2.42 3.99
N PRO A 155 -14.62 -2.31 5.02
CA PRO A 155 -14.89 -3.42 5.94
C PRO A 155 -15.50 -4.63 5.23
N VAL A 156 -16.44 -4.39 4.32
CA VAL A 156 -17.13 -5.44 3.56
C VAL A 156 -16.17 -6.11 2.58
N ALA A 157 -15.37 -5.32 1.85
CA ALA A 157 -14.36 -5.84 0.93
C ALA A 157 -13.26 -6.64 1.65
N SER A 158 -12.81 -6.17 2.82
CA SER A 158 -11.82 -6.88 3.64
C SER A 158 -12.36 -8.24 4.10
N PHE A 159 -13.58 -8.27 4.63
CA PHE A 159 -14.23 -9.50 5.08
C PHE A 159 -14.48 -10.47 3.90
N GLY A 160 -15.01 -9.96 2.79
CA GLY A 160 -15.24 -10.72 1.58
C GLY A 160 -13.96 -11.33 1.01
N SER A 161 -12.86 -10.57 0.98
CA SER A 161 -11.56 -11.06 0.51
C SER A 161 -11.02 -12.19 1.39
N THR A 162 -11.17 -12.11 2.71
CA THR A 162 -10.73 -13.16 3.65
C THR A 162 -11.55 -14.44 3.49
N LEU A 163 -12.86 -14.34 3.26
CA LEU A 163 -13.74 -15.50 3.13
C LEU A 163 -13.79 -16.09 1.71
N ALA A 164 -13.49 -15.30 0.68
CA ALA A 164 -13.60 -15.69 -0.71
C ALA A 164 -12.88 -17.00 -1.03
N PHE A 165 -11.58 -17.10 -0.72
CA PHE A 165 -10.78 -18.29 -1.01
C PHE A 165 -11.24 -19.51 -0.17
N PRO A 166 -11.42 -19.43 1.16
CA PRO A 166 -11.97 -20.53 1.94
C PRO A 166 -13.32 -21.03 1.42
N LEU A 167 -14.27 -20.13 1.11
CA LEU A 167 -15.57 -20.51 0.57
C LEU A 167 -15.44 -21.18 -0.79
N PHE A 168 -14.61 -20.62 -1.67
CA PHE A 168 -14.37 -21.20 -2.99
C PHE A 168 -13.76 -22.61 -2.88
N PHE A 169 -12.73 -22.79 -2.06
CA PHE A 169 -12.08 -24.10 -1.88
C PHE A 169 -12.96 -25.10 -1.13
N MET A 170 -13.79 -24.66 -0.18
CA MET A 170 -14.80 -25.53 0.43
C MET A 170 -15.82 -25.98 -0.62
N GLY A 171 -16.31 -25.07 -1.46
CA GLY A 171 -17.15 -25.42 -2.60
C GLY A 171 -16.47 -26.39 -3.56
N LEU A 172 -15.15 -26.21 -3.75
CA LEU A 172 -14.32 -27.08 -4.57
C LEU A 172 -14.24 -28.51 -4.00
N ILE A 173 -14.04 -28.66 -2.69
CA ILE A 173 -13.91 -29.94 -1.98
C ILE A 173 -15.26 -30.67 -1.85
N PHE A 174 -16.31 -29.94 -1.47
CA PHE A 174 -17.66 -30.48 -1.29
C PHE A 174 -18.47 -30.54 -2.59
N GLN A 175 -17.87 -30.16 -3.73
CA GLN A 175 -18.50 -30.15 -5.05
C GLN A 175 -19.81 -29.35 -5.08
N THR A 176 -19.85 -28.22 -4.36
CA THR A 176 -21.03 -27.36 -4.27
C THR A 176 -20.81 -26.06 -5.04
N GLY A 177 -21.49 -25.92 -6.18
CA GLY A 177 -21.42 -24.72 -7.03
C GLY A 177 -21.79 -23.43 -6.28
N PHE A 178 -22.80 -23.50 -5.40
CA PHE A 178 -23.24 -22.37 -4.59
C PHE A 178 -22.11 -21.76 -3.73
N LEU A 179 -21.28 -22.58 -3.07
CA LEU A 179 -20.15 -22.08 -2.26
C LEU A 179 -19.06 -21.45 -3.13
N MET A 180 -18.82 -22.03 -4.32
CA MET A 180 -17.87 -21.48 -5.29
C MET A 180 -18.33 -20.12 -5.80
N ASP A 181 -19.60 -20.00 -6.20
CA ASP A 181 -20.20 -18.78 -6.71
C ASP A 181 -20.22 -17.68 -5.64
N LEU A 182 -20.55 -18.05 -4.39
CA LEU A 182 -20.48 -17.13 -3.26
C LEU A 182 -19.05 -16.63 -3.01
N GLY A 183 -18.05 -17.53 -3.08
CA GLY A 183 -16.64 -17.16 -2.99
C GLY A 183 -16.20 -16.19 -4.09
N ILE A 184 -16.64 -16.44 -5.34
CA ILE A 184 -16.38 -15.56 -6.49
C ILE A 184 -17.01 -14.19 -6.26
N ILE A 185 -18.30 -14.12 -5.89
CA ILE A 185 -19.02 -12.85 -5.67
C ILE A 185 -18.31 -12.01 -4.60
N LEU A 186 -17.93 -12.62 -3.48
CA LEU A 186 -17.18 -11.95 -2.41
C LEU A 186 -15.82 -11.46 -2.90
N PHE A 187 -15.12 -12.23 -3.72
CA PHE A 187 -13.85 -11.82 -4.31
C PHE A 187 -14.01 -10.70 -5.34
N THR A 188 -15.06 -10.73 -6.16
CA THR A 188 -15.39 -9.66 -7.10
C THR A 188 -15.60 -8.34 -6.38
N ALA A 189 -16.30 -8.35 -5.23
CA ALA A 189 -16.43 -7.15 -4.39
C ALA A 189 -15.06 -6.62 -3.92
N ALA A 190 -14.13 -7.50 -3.55
CA ALA A 190 -12.76 -7.12 -3.19
C ALA A 190 -11.98 -6.53 -4.38
N VAL A 191 -12.11 -7.10 -5.58
CA VAL A 191 -11.50 -6.56 -6.82
C VAL A 191 -12.06 -5.18 -7.15
N LEU A 192 -13.38 -5.00 -7.10
CA LEU A 192 -14.03 -3.71 -7.33
C LEU A 192 -13.53 -2.65 -6.33
N PHE A 193 -13.42 -3.01 -5.06
CA PHE A 193 -12.85 -2.13 -4.04
C PHE A 193 -11.43 -1.67 -4.40
N GLN A 194 -10.58 -2.58 -4.87
CA GLN A 194 -9.22 -2.27 -5.29
C GLN A 194 -9.20 -1.32 -6.50
N VAL A 195 -10.08 -1.53 -7.49
CA VAL A 195 -10.22 -0.64 -8.66
C VAL A 195 -10.71 0.76 -8.27
N ILE A 196 -11.73 0.86 -7.41
CA ILE A 196 -12.27 2.14 -6.93
C ILE A 196 -11.25 2.93 -6.10
N THR A 197 -10.33 2.23 -5.43
CA THR A 197 -9.27 2.86 -4.63
C THR A 197 -8.19 3.51 -5.49
N LEU A 198 -7.94 3.01 -6.72
CA LEU A 198 -6.89 3.54 -7.60
C LEU A 198 -7.01 5.06 -7.87
N PRO A 199 -8.17 5.60 -8.30
CA PRO A 199 -8.35 7.04 -8.50
C PRO A 199 -7.99 7.89 -7.27
N VAL A 200 -8.24 7.40 -6.06
CA VAL A 200 -7.95 8.12 -4.81
C VAL A 200 -6.45 8.36 -4.67
N GLU A 201 -5.64 7.34 -4.90
CA GLU A 201 -4.19 7.41 -4.75
C GLU A 201 -3.55 8.26 -5.86
N PHE A 202 -4.02 8.13 -7.12
CA PHE A 202 -3.55 8.98 -8.22
C PHE A 202 -3.90 10.46 -7.98
N ASN A 203 -5.13 10.74 -7.51
CA ASN A 203 -5.56 12.10 -7.22
C ASN A 203 -4.75 12.72 -6.07
N ALA A 204 -4.43 11.95 -5.02
CA ALA A 204 -3.59 12.42 -3.92
C ALA A 204 -2.18 12.77 -4.41
N SER A 205 -1.57 11.93 -5.24
CA SER A 205 -0.26 12.20 -5.86
C SER A 205 -0.27 13.43 -6.77
N SER A 206 -1.32 13.65 -7.57
CA SER A 206 -1.46 14.86 -8.39
C SER A 206 -1.59 16.12 -7.54
N ARG A 207 -2.40 16.08 -6.47
CA ARG A 207 -2.52 17.19 -5.52
C ARG A 207 -1.21 17.47 -4.80
N ALA A 208 -0.47 16.44 -4.40
CA ALA A 208 0.82 16.57 -3.74
C ALA A 208 1.82 17.38 -4.58
N LEU A 209 1.97 17.04 -5.86
CA LEU A 209 2.84 17.79 -6.77
C LEU A 209 2.40 19.24 -6.93
N TYR A 210 1.11 19.47 -7.14
CA TYR A 210 0.56 20.83 -7.27
C TYR A 210 0.78 21.67 -6.01
N MET A 211 0.57 21.08 -4.83
CA MET A 211 0.78 21.74 -3.54
C MET A 211 2.25 22.07 -3.29
N LEU A 212 3.17 21.15 -3.59
CA LEU A 212 4.61 21.39 -3.44
C LEU A 212 5.13 22.46 -4.41
N GLU A 213 4.65 22.45 -5.65
CA GLU A 213 4.99 23.45 -6.66
C GLU A 213 4.45 24.84 -6.29
N SER A 214 3.17 24.95 -5.94
CA SER A 214 2.55 26.22 -5.53
C SER A 214 3.08 26.75 -4.19
N ALA A 215 3.61 25.88 -3.33
CA ALA A 215 4.31 26.28 -2.11
C ALA A 215 5.73 26.80 -2.34
N GLY A 216 6.30 26.62 -3.53
CA GLY A 216 7.70 26.93 -3.80
C GLY A 216 8.67 26.00 -3.06
N PHE A 217 8.19 24.83 -2.61
CA PHE A 217 9.03 23.85 -1.92
C PHE A 217 9.91 23.04 -2.87
N LEU A 218 9.55 23.01 -4.15
CA LEU A 218 10.30 22.37 -5.22
C LEU A 218 10.65 23.40 -6.29
N SER A 219 11.92 23.46 -6.65
CA SER A 219 12.40 24.19 -7.81
C SER A 219 11.81 23.57 -9.09
N ARG A 220 11.38 24.44 -10.02
CA ARG A 220 10.88 23.99 -11.33
C ARG A 220 11.93 23.17 -12.06
N GLY A 221 11.50 22.13 -12.76
CA GLY A 221 12.39 21.23 -13.52
C GLY A 221 12.75 19.97 -12.74
N ALA A 222 14.01 19.84 -12.32
CA ALA A 222 14.58 18.58 -11.84
C ALA A 222 13.92 18.06 -10.55
N GLU A 223 13.61 18.94 -9.58
CA GLU A 223 13.03 18.53 -8.30
C GLU A 223 11.58 18.06 -8.43
N ILE A 224 10.78 18.75 -9.25
CA ILE A 224 9.41 18.33 -9.58
C ILE A 224 9.42 16.97 -10.29
N GLN A 225 10.32 16.79 -11.26
CA GLN A 225 10.45 15.50 -11.96
C GLN A 225 10.89 14.38 -11.03
N GLY A 226 11.82 14.67 -10.10
CA GLY A 226 12.29 13.72 -9.10
C GLY A 226 11.17 13.29 -8.14
N THR A 227 10.43 14.26 -7.61
CA THR A 227 9.29 14.01 -6.72
C THR A 227 8.18 13.24 -7.45
N ARG A 228 7.89 13.59 -8.71
CA ARG A 228 6.92 12.85 -9.54
C ARG A 228 7.32 11.39 -9.70
N LYS A 229 8.60 11.09 -9.90
CA LYS A 229 9.09 9.70 -9.98
C LYS A 229 8.84 8.92 -8.69
N VAL A 230 9.03 9.53 -7.52
CA VAL A 230 8.72 8.90 -6.23
C VAL A 230 7.23 8.56 -6.13
N LEU A 231 6.36 9.53 -6.40
CA LEU A 231 4.90 9.34 -6.30
C LEU A 231 4.37 8.34 -7.32
N SER A 232 4.82 8.42 -8.58
CA SER A 232 4.43 7.48 -9.63
C SER A 232 4.94 6.07 -9.37
N ALA A 233 6.14 5.92 -8.78
CA ALA A 233 6.65 4.61 -8.42
C ALA A 233 5.70 3.91 -7.44
N ALA A 234 5.15 4.60 -6.45
CA ALA A 234 4.23 3.97 -5.51
C ALA A 234 2.82 3.80 -6.02
N ALA A 235 2.33 4.70 -6.88
CA ALA A 235 1.07 4.44 -7.58
C ALA A 235 1.12 3.11 -8.36
N LEU A 236 2.31 2.70 -8.84
CA LEU A 236 2.51 1.42 -9.51
C LEU A 236 2.23 0.21 -8.61
N THR A 237 2.46 0.28 -7.29
CA THR A 237 2.17 -0.86 -6.40
C THR A 237 0.67 -1.07 -6.22
N TYR A 238 -0.12 0.00 -6.17
CA TYR A 238 -1.57 -0.11 -6.20
C TYR A 238 -2.06 -0.68 -7.54
N LEU A 239 -1.48 -0.26 -8.67
CA LEU A 239 -1.80 -0.82 -9.98
C LEU A 239 -1.47 -2.31 -10.04
N ALA A 240 -0.30 -2.71 -9.56
CA ALA A 240 0.13 -4.10 -9.54
C ALA A 240 -0.76 -4.97 -8.63
N ALA A 241 -1.13 -4.48 -7.44
CA ALA A 241 -2.06 -5.16 -6.56
C ALA A 241 -3.45 -5.35 -7.21
N THR A 242 -3.91 -4.36 -7.97
CA THR A 242 -5.15 -4.44 -8.74
C THR A 242 -5.07 -5.49 -9.84
N ALA A 243 -3.98 -5.49 -10.62
CA ALA A 243 -3.75 -6.50 -11.65
C ALA A 243 -3.71 -7.91 -11.06
N MET A 244 -3.02 -8.09 -9.92
CA MET A 244 -2.97 -9.36 -9.21
C MET A 244 -4.35 -9.83 -8.76
N ALA A 245 -5.16 -8.93 -8.18
CA ALA A 245 -6.52 -9.25 -7.76
C ALA A 245 -7.41 -9.64 -8.95
N VAL A 246 -7.31 -8.94 -10.08
CA VAL A 246 -8.04 -9.28 -11.31
C VAL A 246 -7.60 -10.65 -11.86
N MET A 247 -6.30 -10.94 -11.92
CA MET A 247 -5.82 -12.24 -12.40
C MET A 247 -6.25 -13.39 -11.49
N GLN A 248 -6.32 -13.18 -10.17
CA GLN A 248 -6.88 -14.16 -9.24
C GLN A 248 -8.37 -14.40 -9.49
N LEU A 249 -9.15 -13.35 -9.76
CA LEU A 249 -10.58 -13.49 -10.04
C LEU A 249 -10.80 -14.28 -11.34
N LEU A 250 -10.04 -13.96 -12.39
CA LEU A 250 -10.05 -14.72 -13.64
C LEU A 250 -9.71 -16.19 -13.41
N ARG A 251 -8.71 -16.47 -12.56
CA ARG A 251 -8.38 -17.85 -12.17
C ARG A 251 -9.55 -18.55 -11.48
N LEU A 252 -10.24 -17.92 -10.54
CA LEU A 252 -11.42 -18.51 -9.88
C LEU A 252 -12.54 -18.82 -10.89
N LEU A 253 -12.77 -17.94 -11.86
CA LEU A 253 -13.76 -18.15 -12.93
C LEU A 253 -13.40 -19.33 -13.84
N VAL A 254 -12.12 -19.44 -14.23
CA VAL A 254 -11.64 -20.58 -15.04
C VAL A 254 -11.79 -21.91 -14.29
N LEU A 255 -11.46 -21.93 -13.00
CA LEU A 255 -11.61 -23.12 -12.14
C LEU A 255 -13.08 -23.50 -11.88
N ARG A 256 -13.99 -22.52 -11.90
CA ARG A 256 -15.44 -22.77 -11.79
C ARG A 256 -16.01 -23.33 -13.08
N SER A 257 -15.60 -22.77 -14.23
CA SER A 257 -16.08 -23.17 -15.56
C SER A 257 -15.57 -24.54 -15.99
N SER A 258 -14.41 -25.01 -15.52
CA SER A 258 -13.90 -26.35 -15.84
C SER A 258 -14.66 -27.50 -15.16
N ARG A 259 -15.73 -27.18 -14.42
CA ARG A 259 -16.54 -28.13 -13.64
C ARG A 259 -18.02 -28.15 -14.02
N ASP A 260 -18.45 -27.24 -14.89
CA ASP A 260 -19.74 -27.33 -15.58
C ASP A 260 -19.56 -28.21 -16.83
#